data_AF-K0ZGM1-F1
#
_entry.id   AF-K0ZGM1-F1
#
_cell.length_a   1.000
_cell.length_b   1.000
_cell.length_c   1.000
_cell.angle_alpha   90.00
_cell.angle_beta   90.00
_cell.angle_gamma   90.00
#
_symmetry.space_group_name_H-M   'P 1'
#
loop_
_entity.id
_entity.type
_entity.pdbx_description
1 polymer ?
#
loop_
_entity_poly.entity_id
_entity_poly.type
_entity_poly.pdbx_seq_one_letter_code
_entity_poly.pdbx_strand_id
1 'polypeptide(L)'
;MHKLYQTLNAQGLTFSASENMPVTGTFIPPEFGGDLRVSGGSKTAPLPQVVAGEAPAQVVDASGDQLVVPEQLRGVDPAKLLVAFDIDGTILGRDGSMSSAVLQSLRALDAAGANVVIATGRSIPAVAGVLTLLQLRHGFVVCSNGAVVLRTAPGKTAGAIDYKVVKTVTFPPAPIIDRLVEKIPDAYVGVEAVGSGFLVSEHFPAGELIGEQQVVGWQGLRQKEVTRVILRAPSLSAQDLKDIVAGLGIDTVQWDIGWTAWLDVVSEDSTKARALAELADTLGVDHAHTVAVGDGSNDVAMIDWASWGLAMKNGSQDAKSVAAAVLPPVTENGAALVGKLLLG
;
A
#
# COMPACT_ATOMS: atom_id res chain seq x y z
N MET A 1 -10.22 -10.02 -14.00
CA MET A 1 -8.84 -9.51 -14.09
C MET A 1 -7.91 -10.22 -15.07
N HIS A 2 -8.19 -11.45 -15.56
CA HIS A 2 -7.44 -12.05 -16.68
C HIS A 2 -7.13 -11.08 -17.85
N LYS A 3 -8.09 -10.19 -18.19
CA LYS A 3 -7.88 -9.09 -19.15
C LYS A 3 -6.84 -8.05 -18.70
N LEU A 4 -6.75 -7.68 -17.42
CA LEU A 4 -5.79 -6.67 -16.94
C LEU A 4 -4.34 -7.13 -17.16
N TYR A 5 -4.05 -8.41 -16.85
CA TYR A 5 -2.74 -9.03 -17.12
C TYR A 5 -2.43 -9.04 -18.63
N GLN A 6 -3.39 -9.43 -19.46
CA GLN A 6 -3.24 -9.37 -20.93
C GLN A 6 -3.07 -7.94 -21.45
N THR A 7 -3.75 -6.95 -20.88
CA THR A 7 -3.66 -5.57 -21.35
C THR A 7 -2.38 -4.86 -20.90
N LEU A 8 -1.84 -5.15 -19.72
CA LEU A 8 -0.49 -4.71 -19.32
C LEU A 8 0.55 -5.24 -20.32
N ASN A 9 0.48 -6.53 -20.65
CA ASN A 9 1.31 -7.13 -21.70
C ASN A 9 1.08 -6.46 -23.08
N ALA A 10 -0.17 -6.11 -23.42
CA ALA A 10 -0.51 -5.39 -24.65
C ALA A 10 -0.11 -3.90 -24.67
N GLN A 11 0.48 -3.37 -23.59
CA GLN A 11 1.15 -2.06 -23.57
C GLN A 11 2.70 -2.16 -23.60
N GLY A 12 3.25 -3.38 -23.64
CA GLY A 12 4.67 -3.63 -23.44
C GLY A 12 5.14 -3.38 -22.00
N LEU A 13 4.22 -3.11 -21.07
CA LEU A 13 4.45 -2.76 -19.67
C LEU A 13 4.08 -3.96 -18.79
N THR A 14 4.89 -5.02 -18.82
CA THR A 14 4.61 -6.24 -18.05
C THR A 14 4.82 -6.01 -16.55
N PHE A 15 3.86 -6.41 -15.72
CA PHE A 15 4.06 -6.51 -14.27
C PHE A 15 4.05 -7.99 -13.89
N SER A 16 5.24 -8.61 -13.78
CA SER A 16 5.37 -10.06 -13.73
C SER A 16 6.09 -10.56 -12.48
N ALA A 17 5.61 -11.67 -11.91
CA ALA A 17 6.34 -12.39 -10.89
C ALA A 17 7.50 -13.12 -11.55
N SER A 18 8.72 -12.70 -11.25
CA SER A 18 9.92 -13.40 -11.72
C SER A 18 10.13 -14.69 -10.91
N GLU A 19 10.62 -15.74 -11.58
CA GLU A 19 10.52 -17.12 -11.09
C GLU A 19 11.22 -17.36 -9.73
N ASN A 20 10.64 -18.32 -8.98
CA ASN A 20 10.84 -18.66 -7.57
C ASN A 20 10.14 -17.74 -6.55
N MET A 21 9.14 -18.29 -5.84
CA MET A 21 8.65 -17.75 -4.56
C MET A 21 9.55 -18.24 -3.41
N PRO A 22 10.10 -17.36 -2.57
CA PRO A 22 10.68 -17.72 -1.27
C PRO A 22 9.60 -18.18 -0.28
N VAL A 23 10.03 -18.88 0.78
CA VAL A 23 9.16 -19.46 1.81
C VAL A 23 8.91 -18.46 2.95
N THR A 24 7.79 -18.63 3.67
CA THR A 24 7.32 -17.85 4.81
C THR A 24 8.40 -17.43 5.82
N GLY A 25 8.28 -16.19 6.33
CA GLY A 25 8.82 -15.81 7.64
C GLY A 25 10.23 -15.22 7.68
N THR A 26 11.01 -15.22 6.60
CA THR A 26 12.34 -14.56 6.57
C THR A 26 12.58 -13.84 5.25
N PHE A 27 13.21 -12.67 5.30
CA PHE A 27 13.57 -11.90 4.11
C PHE A 27 14.75 -12.52 3.37
N ILE A 28 14.67 -12.67 2.05
CA ILE A 28 15.74 -13.24 1.22
C ILE A 28 16.02 -12.31 0.01
N PRO A 29 17.24 -11.76 -0.15
CA PRO A 29 17.58 -10.87 -1.26
C PRO A 29 17.99 -11.64 -2.54
N PRO A 30 17.32 -11.43 -3.70
CA PRO A 30 17.70 -12.00 -4.99
C PRO A 30 18.48 -11.02 -5.89
N GLU A 31 19.14 -11.55 -6.93
CA GLU A 31 19.96 -10.80 -7.91
C GLU A 31 19.24 -10.57 -9.25
N PHE A 32 19.40 -9.39 -9.88
CA PHE A 32 18.95 -9.05 -11.25
C PHE A 32 19.70 -7.82 -11.83
N GLY A 33 19.75 -7.67 -13.16
CA GLY A 33 20.25 -6.45 -13.85
C GLY A 33 20.08 -6.46 -15.39
N GLY A 34 20.01 -5.26 -16.02
CA GLY A 34 19.88 -5.02 -17.48
C GLY A 34 18.65 -4.16 -17.91
N ASP A 35 18.73 -3.44 -19.05
CA ASP A 35 17.64 -2.71 -19.79
C ASP A 35 18.10 -2.58 -21.28
N LEU A 36 17.31 -2.28 -22.32
CA LEU A 36 16.94 -0.91 -22.73
C LEU A 36 15.82 -0.86 -23.80
N ARG A 37 14.63 -0.38 -23.41
CA ARG A 37 13.58 0.23 -24.30
C ARG A 37 12.88 -0.80 -25.26
N VAL A 38 11.73 -0.58 -25.94
CA VAL A 38 10.86 0.58 -26.30
C VAL A 38 9.34 0.27 -26.04
N SER A 39 8.44 1.25 -26.25
CA SER A 39 7.00 1.36 -25.89
C SER A 39 5.94 0.94 -26.94
N GLY A 40 4.68 0.74 -26.50
CA GLY A 40 3.46 1.00 -27.32
C GLY A 40 2.18 0.39 -26.73
N GLY A 41 1.05 1.12 -26.61
CA GLY A 41 -0.09 0.63 -25.80
C GLY A 41 -1.53 1.01 -26.15
N SER A 42 -2.48 0.35 -25.46
CA SER A 42 -3.92 0.62 -25.47
C SER A 42 -4.63 0.19 -24.18
N LYS A 43 -5.42 1.11 -23.61
CA LYS A 43 -6.61 0.96 -22.73
C LYS A 43 -6.71 -0.26 -21.79
N THR A 44 -5.91 -0.24 -20.71
CA THR A 44 -6.17 -0.91 -19.42
C THR A 44 -7.35 -0.24 -18.67
N ALA A 45 -7.64 -0.66 -17.44
CA ALA A 45 -8.11 0.29 -16.43
C ALA A 45 -7.13 1.49 -16.38
N PRO A 46 -7.59 2.74 -16.22
CA PRO A 46 -6.72 3.90 -16.39
C PRO A 46 -5.52 3.83 -15.45
N LEU A 47 -4.32 4.07 -15.99
CA LEU A 47 -3.19 4.43 -15.15
C LEU A 47 -3.56 5.72 -14.37
N PRO A 48 -3.12 5.89 -13.11
CA PRO A 48 -3.40 7.11 -12.36
C PRO A 48 -2.98 8.33 -13.18
N GLN A 49 -3.87 9.31 -13.33
CA GLN A 49 -3.61 10.42 -14.26
C GLN A 49 -2.67 11.45 -13.61
N VAL A 50 -1.60 11.83 -14.32
CA VAL A 50 -0.74 12.93 -13.88
C VAL A 50 -1.41 14.26 -14.19
N VAL A 51 -1.86 14.96 -13.15
CA VAL A 51 -2.38 16.32 -13.25
C VAL A 51 -1.28 17.35 -13.02
N ALA A 52 -1.31 18.46 -13.74
CA ALA A 52 -0.40 19.57 -13.50
C ALA A 52 -0.74 20.24 -12.16
N GLY A 53 0.24 20.34 -11.27
CA GLY A 53 0.09 20.99 -9.97
C GLY A 53 1.41 21.62 -9.51
N GLU A 54 1.32 22.83 -8.95
CA GLU A 54 2.46 23.55 -8.38
C GLU A 54 2.70 23.10 -6.93
N ALA A 55 3.98 22.99 -6.53
CA ALA A 55 4.32 22.71 -5.14
C ALA A 55 4.11 23.95 -4.25
N PRO A 56 3.73 23.81 -2.96
CA PRO A 56 3.53 24.95 -2.08
C PRO A 56 4.72 25.91 -2.02
N ALA A 57 4.42 27.21 -2.16
CA ALA A 57 5.42 28.27 -2.23
C ALA A 57 6.22 28.44 -0.93
N GLN A 58 5.57 28.18 0.22
CA GLN A 58 6.22 28.09 1.52
C GLN A 58 6.09 26.66 2.05
N VAL A 59 7.09 26.21 2.79
CA VAL A 59 7.13 24.86 3.36
C VAL A 59 6.61 24.92 4.79
N VAL A 60 5.28 24.98 4.87
CA VAL A 60 4.50 25.05 6.11
C VAL A 60 3.62 23.81 6.26
N ASP A 61 3.28 23.50 7.49
CA ASP A 61 2.35 22.44 7.85
C ASP A 61 0.88 22.85 7.55
N ALA A 62 -0.06 22.00 7.91
CA ALA A 62 -1.49 22.25 7.75
C ALA A 62 -2.03 23.40 8.63
N SER A 63 -1.29 23.83 9.65
CA SER A 63 -1.59 24.91 10.59
C SER A 63 -1.08 26.26 10.07
N GLY A 64 -0.02 26.25 9.26
CA GLY A 64 0.73 27.43 8.81
C GLY A 64 2.08 27.61 9.52
N ASP A 65 2.45 26.70 10.42
CA ASP A 65 3.75 26.67 11.10
C ASP A 65 4.83 26.10 10.18
N GLN A 66 6.08 26.48 10.39
CA GLN A 66 7.18 26.02 9.52
C GLN A 66 7.42 24.52 9.68
N LEU A 67 7.39 23.77 8.56
CA LEU A 67 7.80 22.37 8.53
C LEU A 67 9.31 22.28 8.72
N VAL A 68 9.73 21.89 9.92
CA VAL A 68 11.14 21.74 10.30
C VAL A 68 11.54 20.27 10.25
N VAL A 69 12.55 19.94 9.44
CA VAL A 69 13.17 18.60 9.44
C VAL A 69 13.83 18.35 10.81
N PRO A 70 13.57 17.21 11.48
CA PRO A 70 14.24 16.83 12.72
C PRO A 70 15.77 16.82 12.57
N GLU A 71 16.51 17.16 13.63
CA GLU A 71 17.96 17.37 13.56
C GLU A 71 18.72 16.12 13.05
N GLN A 72 18.30 14.93 13.48
CA GLN A 72 18.87 13.65 13.07
C GLN A 72 18.67 13.30 11.59
N LEU A 73 17.82 14.03 10.86
CA LEU A 73 17.57 13.84 9.42
C LEU A 73 18.30 14.87 8.54
N ARG A 74 18.92 15.91 9.12
CA ARG A 74 19.54 17.01 8.36
C ARG A 74 20.91 16.61 7.83
N GLY A 75 21.07 16.68 6.50
CA GLY A 75 22.34 16.36 5.85
C GLY A 75 22.71 14.86 5.90
N VAL A 76 21.73 14.00 6.22
CA VAL A 76 21.87 12.56 6.08
C VAL A 76 22.05 12.22 4.59
N ASP A 77 23.05 11.40 4.30
CA ASP A 77 23.26 10.77 3.00
C ASP A 77 21.97 10.10 2.52
N PRO A 78 21.35 10.52 1.39
CA PRO A 78 20.05 9.99 0.96
C PRO A 78 20.02 8.47 0.86
N ALA A 79 21.13 7.80 0.53
CA ALA A 79 21.23 6.34 0.49
C ALA A 79 20.94 5.65 1.85
N LYS A 80 20.99 6.39 2.95
CA LYS A 80 20.68 5.95 4.31
C LYS A 80 19.28 6.34 4.79
N LEU A 81 18.51 7.05 3.98
CA LEU A 81 17.11 7.36 4.27
C LEU A 81 16.20 6.19 3.85
N LEU A 82 15.18 5.91 4.65
CA LEU A 82 13.99 5.16 4.24
C LEU A 82 12.80 6.10 4.32
N VAL A 83 12.14 6.34 3.17
CA VAL A 83 11.02 7.27 3.06
C VAL A 83 9.80 6.51 2.58
N ALA A 84 8.91 6.20 3.52
CA ALA A 84 7.69 5.44 3.28
C ALA A 84 6.51 6.36 2.93
N PHE A 85 5.74 6.01 1.91
CA PHE A 85 4.50 6.69 1.52
C PHE A 85 3.35 5.70 1.37
N ASP A 86 2.20 5.99 1.97
CA ASP A 86 0.94 5.39 1.51
C ASP A 86 0.51 5.94 0.14
N ILE A 87 -0.43 5.24 -0.52
CA ILE A 87 -1.01 5.58 -1.81
C ILE A 87 -2.24 6.49 -1.68
N ASP A 88 -3.29 6.05 -1.00
CA ASP A 88 -4.67 6.46 -1.26
C ASP A 88 -5.14 7.55 -0.28
N GLY A 89 -5.16 8.80 -0.74
CA GLY A 89 -5.26 9.97 0.14
C GLY A 89 -3.92 10.59 0.50
N THR A 90 -2.80 9.96 0.09
CA THR A 90 -1.44 10.38 0.41
C THR A 90 -0.65 10.86 -0.82
N ILE A 91 -0.35 9.98 -1.79
CA ILE A 91 0.27 10.37 -3.08
C ILE A 91 -0.71 10.31 -4.27
N LEU A 92 -1.87 9.66 -4.10
CA LEU A 92 -3.01 9.71 -5.00
C LEU A 92 -4.19 10.42 -4.35
N GLY A 93 -4.88 11.24 -5.13
CA GLY A 93 -6.23 11.71 -4.80
C GLY A 93 -7.24 10.56 -4.81
N ARG A 94 -8.38 10.74 -4.13
CA ARG A 94 -9.46 9.72 -4.08
C ARG A 94 -10.16 9.50 -5.43
N ASP A 95 -9.86 10.33 -6.43
CA ASP A 95 -10.23 10.16 -7.84
C ASP A 95 -9.23 9.30 -8.64
N GLY A 96 -8.11 8.89 -8.02
CA GLY A 96 -7.02 8.19 -8.68
C GLY A 96 -6.08 9.10 -9.49
N SER A 97 -6.08 10.41 -9.24
CA SER A 97 -5.09 11.34 -9.82
C SER A 97 -3.79 11.38 -9.00
N MET A 98 -2.67 11.66 -9.65
CA MET A 98 -1.38 11.98 -9.02
C MET A 98 -0.95 13.36 -9.54
N SER A 99 -0.39 14.23 -8.70
CA SER A 99 0.15 15.49 -9.22
C SER A 99 1.56 15.35 -9.78
N SER A 100 1.91 16.24 -10.72
CA SER A 100 3.27 16.38 -11.22
C SER A 100 4.28 16.69 -10.11
N ALA A 101 3.90 17.46 -9.09
CA ALA A 101 4.76 17.80 -7.96
C ALA A 101 5.08 16.58 -7.08
N VAL A 102 4.08 15.77 -6.73
CA VAL A 102 4.28 14.53 -5.95
C VAL A 102 5.13 13.54 -6.74
N LEU A 103 4.82 13.33 -8.02
CA LEU A 103 5.60 12.45 -8.90
C LEU A 103 7.07 12.88 -9.04
N GLN A 104 7.33 14.19 -9.14
CA GLN A 104 8.70 14.74 -9.20
C GLN A 104 9.43 14.58 -7.87
N SER A 105 8.75 14.80 -6.74
CA SER A 105 9.34 14.70 -5.39
C SER A 105 9.78 13.26 -5.06
N LEU A 106 8.92 12.27 -5.31
CA LEU A 106 9.27 10.86 -5.10
C LEU A 106 10.41 10.41 -6.04
N ARG A 107 10.43 10.88 -7.29
CA ARG A 107 11.54 10.61 -8.23
C ARG A 107 12.84 11.34 -7.87
N ALA A 108 12.77 12.51 -7.23
CA ALA A 108 13.96 13.21 -6.77
C ALA A 108 14.62 12.46 -5.60
N LEU A 109 13.82 11.89 -4.69
CA LEU A 109 14.30 11.01 -3.61
C LEU A 109 14.95 9.73 -4.17
N ASP A 110 14.27 9.03 -5.08
CA ASP A 110 14.78 7.84 -5.77
C ASP A 110 16.08 8.14 -6.55
N ALA A 111 16.12 9.23 -7.32
CA ALA A 111 17.31 9.64 -8.08
C ALA A 111 18.47 10.15 -7.20
N ALA A 112 18.20 10.61 -5.98
CA ALA A 112 19.22 10.90 -4.97
C ALA A 112 19.76 9.63 -4.28
N GLY A 113 19.10 8.49 -4.47
CA GLY A 113 19.47 7.18 -3.91
C GLY A 113 18.68 6.77 -2.66
N ALA A 114 17.65 7.52 -2.25
CA ALA A 114 16.87 7.20 -1.06
C ALA A 114 15.99 5.96 -1.24
N ASN A 115 15.81 5.20 -0.17
CA ASN A 115 14.95 4.02 -0.16
C ASN A 115 13.49 4.45 -0.08
N VAL A 116 12.93 4.87 -1.22
CA VAL A 116 11.52 5.23 -1.37
C VAL A 116 10.67 3.96 -1.34
N VAL A 117 9.90 3.77 -0.27
CA VAL A 117 9.06 2.57 -0.08
C VAL A 117 7.60 2.96 -0.21
N ILE A 118 6.87 2.28 -1.10
CA ILE A 118 5.41 2.41 -1.19
C ILE A 118 4.78 1.41 -0.20
N ALA A 119 4.00 1.90 0.76
CA ALA A 119 3.44 1.11 1.86
C ALA A 119 1.92 1.25 1.91
N THR A 120 1.19 0.28 1.38
CA THR A 120 -0.23 0.42 1.01
C THR A 120 -1.12 -0.73 1.48
N GLY A 121 -2.41 -0.44 1.65
CA GLY A 121 -3.45 -1.45 1.84
C GLY A 121 -3.79 -2.25 0.59
N ARG A 122 -3.37 -1.77 -0.60
CA ARG A 122 -3.61 -2.43 -1.89
C ARG A 122 -2.89 -3.76 -2.03
N SER A 123 -3.54 -4.68 -2.72
CA SER A 123 -3.00 -5.97 -3.17
C SER A 123 -1.97 -5.80 -4.30
N ILE A 124 -1.16 -6.84 -4.54
CA ILE A 124 -0.10 -6.88 -5.58
C ILE A 124 -0.60 -6.38 -6.95
N PRO A 125 -1.78 -6.79 -7.48
CA PRO A 125 -2.25 -6.32 -8.79
C PRO A 125 -2.71 -4.85 -8.78
N ALA A 126 -3.16 -4.35 -7.63
CA ALA A 126 -3.71 -3.00 -7.49
C ALA A 126 -2.64 -1.91 -7.28
N VAL A 127 -1.42 -2.29 -6.85
CA VAL A 127 -0.27 -1.38 -6.77
C VAL A 127 0.49 -1.26 -8.10
N ALA A 128 0.43 -2.27 -8.97
CA ALA A 128 1.19 -2.35 -10.23
C ALA A 128 1.13 -1.07 -11.08
N GLY A 129 -0.07 -0.53 -11.31
CA GLY A 129 -0.26 0.70 -12.11
C GLY A 129 0.35 1.96 -11.48
N VAL A 130 0.48 2.00 -10.14
CA VAL A 130 1.09 3.10 -9.40
C VAL A 130 2.61 3.04 -9.52
N LEU A 131 3.21 1.86 -9.39
CA LEU A 131 4.65 1.64 -9.57
C LEU A 131 5.10 1.97 -11.00
N THR A 132 4.33 1.52 -12.00
CA THR A 132 4.56 1.83 -13.43
C THR A 132 4.54 3.34 -13.68
N LEU A 133 3.64 4.08 -13.04
CA LEU A 133 3.58 5.54 -13.14
C LEU A 133 4.76 6.23 -12.44
N LEU A 134 5.02 5.87 -11.18
CA LEU A 134 6.11 6.43 -10.40
C LEU A 134 7.47 6.16 -11.05
N GLN A 135 7.60 5.06 -11.78
CA GLN A 135 8.86 4.53 -12.32
C GLN A 135 9.85 4.05 -11.25
N LEU A 136 9.36 3.73 -10.04
CA LEU A 136 10.10 3.01 -8.99
C LEU A 136 10.30 1.55 -9.43
N ARG A 137 11.27 1.33 -10.32
CA ARG A 137 11.61 0.01 -10.87
C ARG A 137 12.54 -0.79 -9.96
N HIS A 138 13.14 -0.16 -8.96
CA HIS A 138 13.98 -0.80 -7.95
C HIS A 138 13.41 -0.50 -6.55
N GLY A 139 13.93 -1.20 -5.55
CA GLY A 139 13.54 -1.02 -4.15
C GLY A 139 12.47 -2.01 -3.69
N PHE A 140 11.64 -1.56 -2.76
CA PHE A 140 10.69 -2.41 -2.04
C PHE A 140 9.30 -1.78 -1.94
N VAL A 141 8.29 -2.64 -1.87
CA VAL A 141 6.88 -2.25 -1.78
C VAL A 141 6.21 -3.11 -0.72
N VAL A 142 5.62 -2.47 0.29
CA VAL A 142 4.79 -3.11 1.31
C VAL A 142 3.34 -3.09 0.81
N CYS A 143 2.81 -4.27 0.49
CA CYS A 143 1.44 -4.48 0.04
C CYS A 143 0.56 -5.06 1.15
N SER A 144 -0.75 -5.03 0.90
CA SER A 144 -1.78 -5.64 1.74
C SER A 144 -1.67 -5.23 3.23
N ASN A 145 -1.36 -3.95 3.50
CA ASN A 145 -1.17 -3.34 4.83
C ASN A 145 0.00 -3.91 5.67
N GLY A 146 0.94 -4.64 5.07
CA GLY A 146 2.06 -5.28 5.77
C GLY A 146 2.14 -6.80 5.57
N ALA A 147 1.06 -7.42 5.09
CA ALA A 147 0.99 -8.87 4.90
C ALA A 147 1.86 -9.39 3.74
N VAL A 148 2.31 -8.51 2.84
CA VAL A 148 3.16 -8.86 1.69
C VAL A 148 4.25 -7.81 1.52
N VAL A 149 5.49 -8.23 1.32
CA VAL A 149 6.59 -7.36 0.87
C VAL A 149 7.10 -7.84 -0.47
N LEU A 150 7.19 -6.92 -1.43
CA LEU A 150 7.75 -7.13 -2.76
C LEU A 150 9.12 -6.46 -2.87
N ARG A 151 10.05 -7.08 -3.60
CA ARG A 151 11.20 -6.40 -4.21
C ARG A 151 10.92 -6.18 -5.68
N THR A 152 11.15 -4.97 -6.19
CA THR A 152 11.00 -4.62 -7.61
C THR A 152 12.34 -4.67 -8.34
N ALA A 153 12.27 -4.98 -9.63
CA ALA A 153 13.33 -4.85 -10.61
C ALA A 153 12.76 -4.31 -11.94
N PRO A 154 13.55 -3.65 -12.80
CA PRO A 154 13.16 -3.40 -14.18
C PRO A 154 12.80 -4.71 -14.85
N GLY A 155 11.60 -4.78 -15.42
CA GLY A 155 11.16 -5.97 -16.14
C GLY A 155 11.83 -6.08 -17.50
N LYS A 156 11.67 -7.24 -18.15
CA LYS A 156 12.33 -7.58 -19.44
C LYS A 156 11.97 -6.67 -20.63
N THR A 157 11.02 -5.74 -20.47
CA THR A 157 10.60 -4.76 -21.50
C THR A 157 10.50 -3.34 -20.93
N ALA A 158 10.42 -2.34 -21.81
CA ALA A 158 10.56 -0.93 -21.45
C ALA A 158 9.49 -0.41 -20.48
N GLY A 159 9.85 -0.19 -19.22
CA GLY A 159 8.89 0.26 -18.21
C GLY A 159 8.02 -0.86 -17.63
N ALA A 160 8.28 -2.11 -18.01
CA ALA A 160 7.90 -3.24 -17.19
C ALA A 160 8.56 -3.15 -15.81
N ILE A 161 7.92 -3.76 -14.82
CA ILE A 161 8.47 -3.95 -13.48
C ILE A 161 8.24 -5.42 -13.15
N ASP A 162 9.33 -6.19 -13.12
CA ASP A 162 9.29 -7.54 -12.58
C ASP A 162 9.45 -7.45 -11.06
N TYR A 163 8.84 -8.39 -10.34
CA TYR A 163 8.91 -8.42 -8.88
C TYR A 163 9.21 -9.82 -8.35
N LYS A 164 9.62 -9.86 -7.09
CA LYS A 164 9.58 -11.05 -6.24
C LYS A 164 8.87 -10.71 -4.94
N VAL A 165 7.99 -11.60 -4.50
CA VAL A 165 7.52 -11.58 -3.10
C VAL A 165 8.72 -11.99 -2.25
N VAL A 166 9.13 -11.16 -1.28
CA VAL A 166 10.27 -11.43 -0.38
C VAL A 166 9.85 -11.70 1.06
N LYS A 167 8.61 -11.35 1.43
CA LYS A 167 7.96 -11.76 2.68
C LYS A 167 6.46 -11.93 2.45
N THR A 168 5.86 -12.92 3.11
CA THR A 168 4.42 -13.01 3.35
C THR A 168 4.17 -13.24 4.84
N VAL A 169 3.11 -12.61 5.37
CA VAL A 169 2.48 -12.95 6.65
C VAL A 169 1.12 -13.54 6.31
N THR A 170 0.84 -14.74 6.79
CA THR A 170 -0.39 -15.47 6.50
C THR A 170 -1.00 -16.02 7.78
N PHE A 171 -2.31 -16.26 7.76
CA PHE A 171 -3.05 -16.84 8.88
C PHE A 171 -4.16 -17.79 8.40
N PRO A 172 -4.57 -18.80 9.19
CA PRO A 172 -5.71 -19.65 8.86
C PRO A 172 -7.03 -18.86 8.98
N PRO A 173 -7.83 -18.72 7.92
CA PRO A 173 -9.02 -17.87 7.93
C PRO A 173 -10.23 -18.49 8.66
N ALA A 174 -10.27 -19.82 8.80
CA ALA A 174 -11.46 -20.53 9.28
C ALA A 174 -11.99 -20.02 10.64
N PRO A 175 -11.18 -19.83 11.70
CA PRO A 175 -11.67 -19.36 13.00
C PRO A 175 -12.23 -17.92 13.00
N ILE A 176 -11.94 -17.14 11.96
CA ILE A 176 -12.49 -15.78 11.76
C ILE A 176 -13.79 -15.89 10.94
N ILE A 177 -13.79 -16.64 9.83
CA ILE A 177 -14.97 -16.84 8.99
C ILE A 177 -16.10 -17.54 9.78
N ASP A 178 -15.78 -18.54 10.59
CA ASP A 178 -16.78 -19.26 11.41
C ASP A 178 -17.50 -18.33 12.40
N ARG A 179 -16.75 -17.45 13.09
CA ARG A 179 -17.29 -16.45 14.02
C ARG A 179 -18.12 -15.37 13.33
N LEU A 180 -17.67 -14.87 12.18
CA LEU A 180 -18.36 -13.82 11.43
C LEU A 180 -19.69 -14.33 10.83
N VAL A 181 -19.69 -15.50 10.21
CA VAL A 181 -20.88 -16.07 9.54
C VAL A 181 -21.96 -16.49 10.55
N GLU A 182 -21.60 -16.85 11.79
CA GLU A 182 -22.56 -17.12 12.86
C GLU A 182 -23.43 -15.89 13.20
N LYS A 183 -22.87 -14.67 13.09
CA LYS A 183 -23.58 -13.43 13.40
C LYS A 183 -24.15 -12.74 12.15
N ILE A 184 -23.56 -12.98 10.98
CA ILE A 184 -23.86 -12.29 9.73
C ILE A 184 -24.07 -13.35 8.62
N PRO A 185 -25.23 -14.04 8.59
CA PRO A 185 -25.47 -15.16 7.69
C PRO A 185 -25.65 -14.77 6.22
N ASP A 186 -25.82 -13.48 5.93
CA ASP A 186 -25.92 -12.87 4.61
C ASP A 186 -24.60 -12.20 4.15
N ALA A 187 -23.49 -12.45 4.87
CA ALA A 187 -22.18 -11.89 4.56
C ALA A 187 -21.59 -12.44 3.24
N TYR A 188 -21.20 -11.54 2.35
CA TYR A 188 -20.20 -11.83 1.32
C TYR A 188 -18.84 -11.94 1.99
N VAL A 189 -18.12 -13.05 1.78
CA VAL A 189 -16.80 -13.26 2.36
C VAL A 189 -15.80 -13.61 1.26
N GLY A 190 -14.68 -12.88 1.25
CA GLY A 190 -13.54 -13.12 0.39
C GLY A 190 -12.29 -13.39 1.20
N VAL A 191 -11.28 -13.98 0.58
CA VAL A 191 -9.92 -14.05 1.14
C VAL A 191 -8.89 -13.71 0.07
N GLU A 192 -7.88 -12.92 0.45
CA GLU A 192 -6.71 -12.69 -0.41
C GLU A 192 -5.71 -13.83 -0.22
N ALA A 193 -5.35 -14.49 -1.32
CA ALA A 193 -4.26 -15.45 -1.35
C ALA A 193 -3.23 -15.02 -2.41
N VAL A 194 -1.96 -14.96 -2.01
CA VAL A 194 -0.85 -14.48 -2.86
C VAL A 194 -0.81 -15.25 -4.18
N GLY A 195 -0.75 -14.52 -5.30
CA GLY A 195 -0.78 -15.07 -6.66
C GLY A 195 -2.14 -15.64 -7.12
N SER A 196 -3.15 -15.72 -6.26
CA SER A 196 -4.47 -16.31 -6.57
C SER A 196 -5.59 -15.26 -6.74
N GLY A 197 -5.36 -14.01 -6.36
CA GLY A 197 -6.41 -12.99 -6.30
C GLY A 197 -7.31 -13.19 -5.08
N PHE A 198 -8.62 -12.97 -5.25
CA PHE A 198 -9.61 -13.20 -4.21
C PHE A 198 -10.36 -14.52 -4.45
N LEU A 199 -10.29 -15.42 -3.47
CA LEU A 199 -11.21 -16.54 -3.40
C LEU A 199 -12.45 -16.07 -2.63
N VAL A 200 -13.67 -16.34 -3.11
CA VAL A 200 -14.91 -15.77 -2.54
C VAL A 200 -16.00 -16.84 -2.27
N SER A 201 -16.86 -16.58 -1.28
CA SER A 201 -18.06 -17.41 -1.00
C SER A 201 -19.01 -17.40 -2.19
N GLU A 202 -19.27 -16.22 -2.72
CA GLU A 202 -20.02 -15.90 -3.94
C GLU A 202 -19.48 -14.58 -4.53
N HIS A 203 -19.95 -14.18 -5.72
CA HIS A 203 -19.50 -12.92 -6.31
C HIS A 203 -19.99 -11.71 -5.51
N PHE A 204 -19.04 -10.88 -5.08
CA PHE A 204 -19.34 -9.59 -4.45
C PHE A 204 -20.08 -8.67 -5.44
N PRO A 205 -20.92 -7.73 -4.95
CA PRO A 205 -21.66 -6.81 -5.81
C PRO A 205 -20.76 -6.04 -6.78
N ALA A 206 -21.30 -5.75 -7.97
CA ALA A 206 -20.52 -5.27 -9.10
C ALA A 206 -19.88 -3.90 -8.82
N GLY A 207 -18.55 -3.91 -8.66
CA GLY A 207 -17.74 -2.72 -8.37
C GLY A 207 -17.25 -2.61 -6.93
N GLU A 208 -17.78 -3.40 -5.99
CA GLU A 208 -17.34 -3.35 -4.59
C GLU A 208 -15.97 -4.05 -4.38
N LEU A 209 -15.83 -5.34 -4.74
CA LEU A 209 -14.53 -6.04 -4.63
C LEU A 209 -13.75 -6.02 -5.96
N ILE A 210 -12.79 -5.11 -6.08
CA ILE A 210 -11.94 -4.94 -7.26
C ILE A 210 -10.83 -6.00 -7.30
N GLY A 211 -11.02 -7.08 -8.07
CA GLY A 211 -9.97 -8.09 -8.29
C GLY A 211 -10.34 -9.23 -9.26
N GLU A 212 -9.48 -10.26 -9.32
CA GLU A 212 -9.88 -11.58 -9.86
C GLU A 212 -10.65 -12.25 -8.74
N GLN A 213 -11.95 -12.51 -8.94
CA GLN A 213 -12.78 -13.23 -7.98
C GLN A 213 -12.99 -14.66 -8.49
N GLN A 214 -12.52 -15.65 -7.74
CA GLN A 214 -12.83 -17.06 -7.96
C GLN A 214 -13.84 -17.51 -6.89
N VAL A 215 -15.06 -17.85 -7.30
CA VAL A 215 -16.05 -18.46 -6.40
C VAL A 215 -15.56 -19.85 -6.00
N VAL A 216 -15.31 -20.06 -4.71
CA VAL A 216 -14.90 -21.35 -4.13
C VAL A 216 -15.87 -21.85 -3.05
N GLY A 217 -16.84 -21.02 -2.65
CA GLY A 217 -17.81 -21.34 -1.62
C GLY A 217 -17.20 -21.47 -0.22
N TRP A 218 -18.07 -21.63 0.77
CA TRP A 218 -17.70 -21.67 2.19
C TRP A 218 -16.63 -22.71 2.55
N GLN A 219 -16.66 -23.89 1.92
CA GLN A 219 -15.64 -24.91 2.16
C GLN A 219 -14.28 -24.51 1.60
N GLY A 220 -14.24 -23.87 0.41
CA GLY A 220 -12.99 -23.48 -0.25
C GLY A 220 -12.24 -22.36 0.48
N LEU A 221 -12.97 -21.38 1.02
CA LEU A 221 -12.40 -20.27 1.79
C LEU A 221 -11.57 -20.71 3.02
N ARG A 222 -11.84 -21.91 3.56
CA ARG A 222 -11.23 -22.43 4.79
C ARG A 222 -9.98 -23.29 4.57
N GLN A 223 -9.58 -23.57 3.33
CA GLN A 223 -8.59 -24.64 3.01
C GLN A 223 -7.12 -24.22 3.05
N LYS A 224 -6.82 -22.92 3.06
CA LYS A 224 -5.47 -22.38 2.94
C LYS A 224 -5.30 -21.20 3.89
N GLU A 225 -4.06 -20.90 4.27
CA GLU A 225 -3.76 -19.62 4.90
C GLU A 225 -3.85 -18.47 3.89
N VAL A 226 -4.12 -17.28 4.39
CA VAL A 226 -4.47 -16.09 3.61
C VAL A 226 -3.74 -14.87 4.15
N THR A 227 -3.55 -13.83 3.32
CA THR A 227 -3.00 -12.54 3.77
C THR A 227 -4.09 -11.64 4.35
N ARG A 228 -5.36 -11.89 4.00
CA ARG A 228 -6.52 -11.11 4.43
C ARG A 228 -7.81 -11.94 4.33
N VAL A 229 -8.73 -11.74 5.26
CA VAL A 229 -10.17 -12.06 5.11
C VAL A 229 -10.91 -10.75 4.87
N ILE A 230 -11.83 -10.73 3.91
CA ILE A 230 -12.69 -9.59 3.59
C ILE A 230 -14.14 -10.01 3.87
N LEU A 231 -14.92 -9.17 4.52
CA LEU A 231 -16.35 -9.35 4.72
C LEU A 231 -17.13 -8.10 4.30
N ARG A 232 -18.29 -8.32 3.68
CA ARG A 232 -19.26 -7.27 3.37
C ARG A 232 -20.67 -7.73 3.73
N ALA A 233 -21.32 -7.02 4.64
CA ALA A 233 -22.68 -7.29 5.09
C ALA A 233 -23.71 -6.41 4.33
N PRO A 234 -24.70 -6.98 3.59
CA PRO A 234 -25.73 -6.18 2.91
C PRO A 234 -26.74 -5.53 3.87
N SER A 235 -27.09 -6.20 4.96
CA SER A 235 -28.20 -5.81 5.85
C SER A 235 -27.82 -4.83 6.97
N LEU A 236 -26.53 -4.60 7.19
CA LEU A 236 -26.00 -3.83 8.33
C LEU A 236 -25.56 -2.43 7.91
N SER A 237 -25.58 -1.48 8.85
CA SER A 237 -24.75 -0.28 8.72
C SER A 237 -23.30 -0.58 9.10
N ALA A 238 -22.39 0.31 8.70
CA ALA A 238 -20.98 0.23 9.13
C ALA A 238 -20.79 0.39 10.65
N GLN A 239 -21.80 0.84 11.40
CA GLN A 239 -21.76 0.87 12.87
C GLN A 239 -22.25 -0.46 13.48
N ASP A 240 -23.34 -1.02 12.99
CA ASP A 240 -23.83 -2.33 13.48
C ASP A 240 -22.76 -3.42 13.28
N LEU A 241 -22.03 -3.36 12.16
CA LEU A 241 -20.90 -4.25 11.90
C LEU A 241 -19.74 -4.04 12.88
N LYS A 242 -19.44 -2.79 13.27
CA LYS A 242 -18.43 -2.49 14.29
C LYS A 242 -18.81 -3.06 15.66
N ASP A 243 -20.06 -2.86 16.06
CA ASP A 243 -20.56 -3.28 17.37
C ASP A 243 -20.63 -4.82 17.45
N ILE A 244 -20.99 -5.51 16.36
CA ILE A 244 -20.92 -6.97 16.25
C ILE A 244 -19.47 -7.47 16.33
N VAL A 245 -18.54 -6.88 15.57
CA VAL A 245 -17.14 -7.32 15.49
C VAL A 245 -16.40 -7.11 16.82
N ALA A 246 -16.66 -6.00 17.52
CA ALA A 246 -16.15 -5.78 18.87
C ALA A 246 -16.60 -6.88 19.87
N GLY A 247 -17.79 -7.45 19.66
CA GLY A 247 -18.31 -8.59 20.44
C GLY A 247 -17.69 -9.96 20.09
N LEU A 248 -16.84 -10.07 19.06
CA LEU A 248 -16.30 -11.35 18.57
C LEU A 248 -14.85 -11.64 18.95
N GLY A 249 -14.13 -10.68 19.56
CA GLY A 249 -12.70 -10.82 19.87
C GLY A 249 -11.86 -11.01 18.60
N ILE A 250 -12.02 -10.07 17.66
CA ILE A 250 -11.24 -9.99 16.42
C ILE A 250 -10.57 -8.61 16.46
N ASP A 251 -9.36 -8.56 17.00
CA ASP A 251 -8.70 -7.29 17.34
C ASP A 251 -7.98 -6.66 16.12
N THR A 252 -7.70 -7.46 15.08
CA THR A 252 -6.90 -7.11 13.89
C THR A 252 -7.74 -6.62 12.72
N VAL A 253 -8.55 -5.60 12.99
CA VAL A 253 -9.63 -5.14 12.12
C VAL A 253 -9.30 -3.81 11.46
N GLN A 254 -9.48 -3.76 10.14
CA GLN A 254 -9.33 -2.57 9.30
C GLN A 254 -10.67 -2.22 8.64
N TRP A 255 -11.09 -0.96 8.83
CA TRP A 255 -12.34 -0.42 8.32
C TRP A 255 -12.08 0.40 7.07
N ASP A 256 -12.59 -0.04 5.91
CA ASP A 256 -12.55 0.78 4.70
C ASP A 256 -13.55 1.94 4.79
N ILE A 257 -13.24 3.07 4.15
CA ILE A 257 -13.95 4.34 4.33
C ILE A 257 -15.12 4.42 3.33
N GLY A 258 -16.14 3.61 3.58
CA GLY A 258 -17.36 3.52 2.77
C GLY A 258 -18.66 3.77 3.55
N TRP A 259 -19.76 3.93 2.81
CA TRP A 259 -21.13 3.89 3.35
C TRP A 259 -21.63 2.44 3.56
N THR A 260 -20.88 1.46 3.07
CA THR A 260 -21.15 0.03 3.16
C THR A 260 -20.59 -0.57 4.45
N ALA A 261 -21.26 -1.60 4.98
CA ALA A 261 -20.72 -2.40 6.08
C ALA A 261 -19.63 -3.35 5.54
N TRP A 262 -18.41 -2.83 5.43
CA TRP A 262 -17.21 -3.52 4.94
C TRP A 262 -16.19 -3.73 6.06
N LEU A 263 -15.47 -4.84 6.00
CA LEU A 263 -14.51 -5.29 7.00
C LEU A 263 -13.32 -6.00 6.33
N ASP A 264 -12.11 -5.51 6.55
CA ASP A 264 -10.87 -6.22 6.27
C ASP A 264 -10.28 -6.75 7.59
N VAL A 265 -10.02 -8.06 7.67
CA VAL A 265 -9.31 -8.70 8.80
C VAL A 265 -7.95 -9.17 8.31
N VAL A 266 -6.90 -8.80 9.04
CA VAL A 266 -5.49 -9.13 8.75
C VAL A 266 -4.85 -9.87 9.93
N SER A 267 -3.59 -10.28 9.81
CA SER A 267 -2.81 -10.75 10.98
C SER A 267 -2.30 -9.56 11.81
N GLU A 268 -2.14 -9.73 13.11
CA GLU A 268 -1.51 -8.74 14.00
C GLU A 268 -0.04 -8.52 13.66
N ASP A 269 0.63 -9.55 13.10
CA ASP A 269 1.98 -9.44 12.52
C ASP A 269 2.03 -8.65 11.19
N SER A 270 0.90 -8.31 10.59
CA SER A 270 0.82 -7.62 9.29
C SER A 270 0.39 -6.17 9.40
N THR A 271 1.25 -5.34 9.98
CA THR A 271 1.15 -3.88 9.94
C THR A 271 2.22 -3.28 9.02
N LYS A 272 1.92 -2.09 8.45
CA LYS A 272 2.89 -1.35 7.62
C LYS A 272 4.17 -1.08 8.41
N ALA A 273 4.04 -0.66 9.66
CA ALA A 273 5.15 -0.40 10.58
C ALA A 273 6.10 -1.58 10.72
N ARG A 274 5.57 -2.78 10.99
CA ARG A 274 6.37 -4.01 11.20
C ARG A 274 7.12 -4.42 9.93
N ALA A 275 6.46 -4.31 8.76
CA ALA A 275 7.09 -4.54 7.48
C ALA A 275 8.16 -3.49 7.12
N LEU A 276 7.97 -2.23 7.51
CA LEU A 276 8.93 -1.14 7.30
C LEU A 276 10.14 -1.22 8.26
N ALA A 277 9.93 -1.66 9.51
CA ALA A 277 11.00 -1.92 10.47
C ALA A 277 11.95 -3.02 9.99
N GLU A 278 11.40 -4.18 9.60
CA GLU A 278 12.21 -5.28 9.03
C GLU A 278 12.90 -4.88 7.71
N LEU A 279 12.30 -3.98 6.92
CA LEU A 279 12.94 -3.39 5.74
C LEU A 279 14.11 -2.48 6.12
N ALA A 280 13.96 -1.63 7.14
CA ALA A 280 15.03 -0.75 7.62
C ALA A 280 16.24 -1.56 8.09
N ASP A 281 16.00 -2.57 8.95
CA ASP A 281 17.02 -3.52 9.42
C ASP A 281 17.74 -4.20 8.25
N THR A 282 16.98 -4.68 7.25
CA THR A 282 17.57 -5.41 6.11
C THR A 282 18.31 -4.50 5.12
N LEU A 283 17.94 -3.22 5.05
CA LEU A 283 18.64 -2.20 4.26
C LEU A 283 19.86 -1.60 5.00
N GLY A 284 20.03 -1.88 6.29
CA GLY A 284 21.02 -1.23 7.13
C GLY A 284 20.73 0.26 7.38
N VAL A 285 19.45 0.64 7.29
CA VAL A 285 18.98 2.00 7.57
C VAL A 285 18.73 2.15 9.07
N ASP A 286 19.41 3.13 9.68
CA ASP A 286 19.16 3.50 11.08
C ASP A 286 17.71 3.98 11.23
N HIS A 287 17.06 3.57 12.34
CA HIS A 287 15.73 4.03 12.69
C HIS A 287 15.62 5.56 12.72
N ALA A 288 16.67 6.26 13.18
CA ALA A 288 16.75 7.71 13.19
C ALA A 288 16.60 8.36 11.80
N HIS A 289 16.86 7.62 10.72
CA HIS A 289 16.78 8.05 9.32
C HIS A 289 15.47 7.61 8.61
N THR A 290 14.45 7.17 9.37
CA THR A 290 13.14 6.75 8.84
C THR A 290 12.13 7.89 8.80
N VAL A 291 11.38 7.97 7.69
CA VAL A 291 10.31 8.95 7.46
C VAL A 291 9.10 8.19 6.94
N ALA A 292 7.89 8.50 7.41
CA ALA A 292 6.65 7.87 6.94
C ALA A 292 5.52 8.88 6.74
N VAL A 293 4.79 8.75 5.63
CA VAL A 293 3.66 9.63 5.27
C VAL A 293 2.40 8.83 5.02
N GLY A 294 1.29 9.21 5.65
CA GLY A 294 -0.02 8.57 5.49
C GLY A 294 -1.22 9.46 5.81
N ASP A 295 -2.44 8.90 5.70
CA ASP A 295 -3.71 9.55 6.04
C ASP A 295 -4.68 8.62 6.81
N GLY A 296 -4.59 7.31 6.63
CA GLY A 296 -5.55 6.33 7.13
C GLY A 296 -5.28 5.86 8.57
N SER A 297 -6.25 5.19 9.18
CA SER A 297 -6.08 4.54 10.49
C SER A 297 -5.08 3.36 10.43
N ASN A 298 -4.95 2.74 9.25
CA ASN A 298 -3.92 1.76 8.90
C ASN A 298 -2.50 2.37 8.77
N ASP A 299 -2.36 3.70 8.75
CA ASP A 299 -1.07 4.39 8.73
C ASP A 299 -0.55 4.79 10.11
N VAL A 300 -1.44 4.89 11.11
CA VAL A 300 -1.12 5.32 12.50
C VAL A 300 0.15 4.65 13.01
N ALA A 301 0.23 3.32 12.90
CA ALA A 301 1.39 2.57 13.38
C ALA A 301 2.70 2.88 12.63
N MET A 302 2.67 3.20 11.33
CA MET A 302 3.90 3.53 10.59
C MET A 302 4.31 4.99 10.78
N ILE A 303 3.34 5.88 11.02
CA ILE A 303 3.57 7.27 11.37
C ILE A 303 4.22 7.35 12.77
N ASP A 304 3.62 6.68 13.77
CA ASP A 304 4.15 6.59 15.14
C ASP A 304 5.53 5.88 15.19
N TRP A 305 5.73 4.87 14.35
CA TRP A 305 7.01 4.17 14.24
C TRP A 305 8.14 5.03 13.67
N ALA A 306 7.91 5.88 12.67
CA ALA A 306 9.01 6.55 11.96
C ALA A 306 9.61 7.70 12.78
N SER A 307 10.94 7.86 12.72
CA SER A 307 11.68 8.99 13.34
C SER A 307 11.15 10.37 12.89
N TRP A 308 10.52 10.42 11.71
CA TRP A 308 9.66 11.53 11.30
C TRP A 308 8.35 11.03 10.66
N GLY A 309 7.37 10.74 11.51
CA GLY A 309 5.98 10.48 11.11
C GLY A 309 5.24 11.74 10.68
N LEU A 310 4.58 11.67 9.52
CA LEU A 310 3.84 12.77 8.89
C LEU A 310 2.43 12.32 8.49
N ALA A 311 1.42 13.10 8.84
CA ALA A 311 0.02 12.84 8.45
C ALA A 311 -0.49 13.88 7.45
N MET A 312 -1.29 13.47 6.47
CA MET A 312 -1.93 14.38 5.53
C MET A 312 -3.14 15.09 6.15
N LYS A 313 -3.36 16.38 5.85
CA LYS A 313 -4.50 17.17 6.39
C LYS A 313 -5.86 16.50 6.19
N ASN A 314 -6.06 15.83 5.04
CA ASN A 314 -7.28 15.07 4.69
C ASN A 314 -7.47 13.75 5.45
N GLY A 315 -6.47 13.29 6.20
CA GLY A 315 -6.51 12.01 6.89
C GLY A 315 -7.43 11.94 8.11
N SER A 316 -7.45 10.76 8.72
CA SER A 316 -8.06 10.47 10.01
C SER A 316 -7.49 11.34 11.13
N GLN A 317 -8.28 11.56 12.19
CA GLN A 317 -7.79 12.27 13.37
C GLN A 317 -6.73 11.46 14.12
N ASP A 318 -6.80 10.13 14.04
CA ASP A 318 -5.86 9.20 14.68
C ASP A 318 -4.48 9.28 14.03
N ALA A 319 -4.38 9.30 12.70
CA ALA A 319 -3.11 9.53 12.01
C ALA A 319 -2.49 10.89 12.38
N LYS A 320 -3.33 11.92 12.51
CA LYS A 320 -2.90 13.28 12.91
C LYS A 320 -2.57 13.43 14.40
N SER A 321 -2.94 12.49 15.27
CA SER A 321 -2.61 12.57 16.70
C SER A 321 -1.26 11.96 17.06
N VAL A 322 -0.71 11.09 16.20
CA VAL A 322 0.64 10.49 16.34
C VAL A 322 1.70 11.13 15.45
N ALA A 323 1.31 11.98 14.49
CA ALA A 323 2.26 12.62 13.58
C ALA A 323 3.05 13.76 14.23
N ALA A 324 4.35 13.84 13.90
CA ALA A 324 5.23 14.93 14.32
C ALA A 324 4.89 16.27 13.63
N ALA A 325 4.28 16.22 12.44
CA ALA A 325 3.67 17.36 11.77
C ALA A 325 2.57 16.89 10.81
N VAL A 326 1.62 17.80 10.50
CA VAL A 326 0.54 17.53 9.54
C VAL A 326 0.86 18.23 8.22
N LEU A 327 1.03 17.49 7.13
CA LEU A 327 1.24 18.05 5.79
C LEU A 327 -0.06 18.65 5.22
N PRO A 328 0.03 19.59 4.27
CA PRO A 328 -1.12 20.00 3.44
C PRO A 328 -1.85 18.78 2.82
N PRO A 329 -3.12 18.91 2.43
CA PRO A 329 -3.86 17.79 1.85
C PRO A 329 -3.26 17.33 0.51
N VAL A 330 -3.63 16.14 0.06
CA VAL A 330 -3.17 15.58 -1.22
C VAL A 330 -3.52 16.47 -2.42
N THR A 331 -4.64 17.21 -2.33
CA THR A 331 -5.07 18.23 -3.31
C THR A 331 -4.18 19.47 -3.36
N GLU A 332 -3.36 19.70 -2.33
CA GLU A 332 -2.39 20.80 -2.21
C GLU A 332 -0.94 20.27 -2.25
N ASN A 333 -0.74 19.04 -2.76
CA ASN A 333 0.57 18.42 -2.96
C ASN A 333 1.40 18.23 -1.69
N GLY A 334 0.77 18.05 -0.52
CA GLY A 334 1.49 17.96 0.77
C GLY A 334 2.63 16.95 0.80
N ALA A 335 2.41 15.72 0.31
CA ALA A 335 3.45 14.68 0.22
C ALA A 335 4.67 15.09 -0.64
N ALA A 336 4.50 16.03 -1.59
CA ALA A 336 5.61 16.54 -2.41
C ALA A 336 6.62 17.38 -1.60
N LEU A 337 6.23 17.90 -0.42
CA LEU A 337 7.13 18.67 0.44
C LEU A 337 8.26 17.80 1.03
N VAL A 338 8.06 16.49 1.19
CA VAL A 338 9.02 15.60 1.86
C VAL A 338 10.35 15.52 1.09
N GLY A 339 10.32 15.33 -0.24
CA GLY A 339 11.53 15.36 -1.06
C GLY A 339 12.25 16.71 -1.04
N LYS A 340 11.49 17.82 -1.09
CA LYS A 340 12.03 19.19 -0.98
C LYS A 340 12.66 19.46 0.40
N LEU A 341 12.13 18.85 1.46
CA LEU A 341 12.65 19.02 2.82
C LEU A 341 13.91 18.18 3.08
N LEU A 342 13.96 16.96 2.54
CA LEU A 342 15.09 16.04 2.76
C LEU A 342 16.29 16.31 1.84
N LEU A 343 16.07 16.90 0.65
CA LEU A 343 17.12 17.12 -0.36
C LEU A 343 17.64 18.57 -0.43
N GLY A 344 16.85 19.57 0.01
CA GLY A 344 17.18 21.00 -0.03
C GLY A 344 16.69 21.77 -1.27
#